data_AF-A0A850MN38-F1
#
_entry.id   AF-A0A850MN38-F1
#
_cell.length_a   1.000
_cell.length_b   1.000
_cell.length_c   1.000
_cell.angle_alpha   90.00
_cell.angle_beta   90.00
_cell.angle_gamma   90.00
#
_symmetry.space_group_name_H-M   'P 1'
#
loop_
_entity.id
_entity.type
_entity.pdbx_description
1 polymer ?
#
loop_
_entity_poly.entity_id
_entity_poly.type
_entity_poly.pdbx_seq_one_letter_code
_entity_poly.pdbx_strand_id
1 'polypeptide(L)'
;TPDNFIFAVKFPKQFTHVKKTRLQVCEEDLEPFFNLVIEPLEQGKKLGPILVQFPFSFKEDYQLLETFFTCLPTKYSYTVEFRHPSWLEDQGKTMGLLSKYNIAYCVVSEKILPPVAEITSNFAYIRWHGLNAPKDQKYLIYDYLYSEEQLRQWVPIVENLAEEVKVFGYFNNHPNGQAPANCNQIKKMLGLKVKKPRAGQQSLEKFF
;
A
#
# COMPACT_ATOMS: atom_id res chain seq x y z
N THR A 1 20.80 6.16 2.32
CA THR A 1 19.71 7.14 2.56
C THR A 1 19.90 7.73 3.96
N PRO A 2 19.23 8.86 4.33
CA PRO A 2 19.27 9.37 5.70
C PRO A 2 18.88 8.30 6.73
N ASP A 3 19.31 8.43 7.98
CA ASP A 3 19.13 7.41 9.02
C ASP A 3 17.67 7.02 9.26
N ASN A 4 16.77 7.99 9.25
CA ASN A 4 15.33 7.81 9.45
C ASN A 4 14.54 7.47 8.19
N PHE A 5 15.20 7.25 7.04
CA PHE A 5 14.52 6.87 5.80
C PHE A 5 14.33 5.36 5.73
N ILE A 6 13.10 4.91 5.49
CA ILE A 6 12.73 3.50 5.36
C ILE A 6 12.02 3.24 4.03
N PHE A 7 12.04 1.98 3.58
CA PHE A 7 11.44 1.54 2.32
C PHE A 7 10.27 0.58 2.58
N ALA A 8 9.14 0.77 1.90
CA ALA A 8 8.20 -0.33 1.70
C ALA A 8 8.67 -1.18 0.52
N VAL A 9 8.58 -2.51 0.66
CA VAL A 9 9.05 -3.46 -0.35
C VAL A 9 7.85 -4.21 -0.91
N LYS A 10 7.74 -4.28 -2.23
CA LYS A 10 6.67 -5.06 -2.86
C LYS A 10 7.06 -6.54 -2.92
N PHE A 11 6.18 -7.40 -2.43
CA PHE A 11 6.36 -8.85 -2.46
C PHE A 11 6.50 -9.36 -3.91
N PRO A 12 7.29 -10.41 -4.17
CA PRO A 12 7.54 -10.89 -5.51
C PRO A 12 6.25 -11.18 -6.31
N LYS A 13 6.21 -10.69 -7.54
CA LYS A 13 5.06 -10.87 -8.44
C LYS A 13 4.74 -12.35 -8.71
N GLN A 14 5.76 -13.21 -8.69
CA GLN A 14 5.61 -14.65 -8.93
C GLN A 14 4.65 -15.32 -7.94
N PHE A 15 4.59 -14.84 -6.69
CA PHE A 15 3.74 -15.44 -5.64
C PHE A 15 2.37 -14.79 -5.50
N THR A 16 2.16 -13.62 -6.14
CA THR A 16 0.91 -12.86 -6.04
C THR A 16 0.10 -12.85 -7.32
N HIS A 17 0.75 -12.79 -8.49
CA HIS A 17 0.05 -12.56 -9.76
C HIS A 17 -0.03 -13.79 -10.67
N VAL A 18 0.98 -14.66 -10.64
CA VAL A 18 1.07 -15.82 -11.54
C VAL A 18 0.14 -16.92 -11.03
N LYS A 19 -0.96 -17.19 -11.76
CA LYS A 19 -2.00 -18.14 -11.31
C LYS A 19 -1.47 -19.52 -10.89
N LYS A 20 -0.43 -20.02 -11.58
CA LYS A 20 0.15 -21.35 -11.32
C LYS A 20 0.91 -21.45 -9.98
N THR A 21 1.49 -20.34 -9.52
CA THR A 21 2.38 -20.28 -8.35
C THR A 21 1.84 -19.34 -7.27
N ARG A 22 0.62 -18.80 -7.48
CA ARG A 22 0.02 -17.84 -6.57
C ARG A 22 -0.28 -18.55 -5.25
N LEU A 23 0.32 -18.06 -4.17
CA LEU A 23 0.15 -18.59 -2.81
C LEU A 23 0.47 -20.09 -2.65
N GLN A 24 1.06 -20.71 -3.67
CA GLN A 24 1.66 -22.04 -3.58
C GLN A 24 3.14 -21.82 -3.30
N VAL A 25 3.45 -21.58 -2.03
CA VAL A 25 4.82 -21.32 -1.56
C VAL A 25 5.10 -22.14 -0.32
N CYS A 26 6.31 -22.68 -0.23
CA CYS A 26 6.90 -23.12 1.02
C CYS A 26 7.93 -22.09 1.51
N GLU A 27 8.50 -22.33 2.69
CA GLU A 27 9.51 -21.43 3.27
C GLU A 27 10.72 -21.28 2.34
N GLU A 28 11.15 -22.39 1.73
CA GLU A 28 12.29 -22.47 0.81
C GLU A 28 12.09 -21.61 -0.45
N ASP A 29 10.86 -21.50 -0.97
CA ASP A 29 10.56 -20.65 -2.12
C ASP A 29 10.72 -19.16 -1.79
N LEU A 30 10.51 -18.79 -0.52
CA LEU A 30 10.56 -17.42 -0.05
C LEU A 30 11.96 -17.00 0.43
N GLU A 31 12.81 -17.96 0.80
CA GLU A 31 14.17 -17.73 1.30
C GLU A 31 14.98 -16.74 0.43
N PRO A 32 15.04 -16.87 -0.91
CA PRO A 32 15.84 -15.94 -1.71
C PRO A 32 15.36 -14.48 -1.59
N PHE A 33 14.05 -14.26 -1.51
CA PHE A 33 13.49 -12.93 -1.33
C PHE A 33 13.86 -12.37 0.05
N PHE A 34 13.68 -13.16 1.11
CA PHE A 34 13.99 -12.71 2.45
C PHE A 34 15.48 -12.48 2.65
N ASN A 35 16.32 -13.43 2.28
CA ASN A 35 17.77 -13.37 2.51
C ASN A 35 18.45 -12.29 1.66
N LEU A 36 18.04 -12.12 0.39
CA LEU A 36 18.74 -11.21 -0.53
C LEU A 36 18.16 -9.79 -0.54
N VAL A 37 16.90 -9.61 -0.15
CA VAL A 37 16.21 -8.29 -0.22
C VAL A 37 15.81 -7.77 1.15
N ILE A 38 15.19 -8.61 1.98
CA ILE A 38 14.59 -8.17 3.23
C ILE A 38 15.61 -8.06 4.36
N GLU A 39 16.43 -9.09 4.58
CA GLU A 39 17.46 -9.11 5.63
C GLU A 39 18.45 -7.94 5.54
N PRO A 40 18.99 -7.57 4.35
CA PRO A 40 19.88 -6.41 4.25
C PRO A 40 19.20 -5.09 4.64
N LEU A 41 17.91 -4.93 4.33
CA LEU A 41 17.15 -3.74 4.73
C LEU A 41 16.84 -3.75 6.22
N GLU A 42 16.53 -4.91 6.79
CA GLU A 42 16.27 -5.07 8.22
C GLU A 42 17.51 -4.77 9.05
N GLN A 43 18.66 -5.38 8.70
CA GLN A 43 19.94 -5.13 9.37
C GLN A 43 20.37 -3.66 9.28
N GLY A 44 20.08 -3.01 8.15
CA GLY A 44 20.29 -1.58 7.97
C GLY A 44 19.29 -0.67 8.67
N LYS A 45 18.26 -1.22 9.34
CA LYS A 45 17.11 -0.50 9.92
C LYS A 45 16.40 0.40 8.90
N LYS A 46 16.30 -0.10 7.67
CA LYS A 46 15.67 0.56 6.51
C LYS A 46 14.39 -0.12 6.05
N LEU A 47 14.03 -1.26 6.64
CA LEU A 47 12.83 -1.99 6.28
C LEU A 47 11.58 -1.32 6.88
N GLY A 48 10.61 -1.02 6.02
CA GLY A 48 9.24 -0.72 6.37
C GLY A 48 8.32 -1.88 5.97
N PRO A 49 7.04 -1.61 5.68
CA PRO A 49 6.08 -2.68 5.38
C PRO A 49 6.37 -3.42 4.07
N ILE A 50 6.09 -4.72 4.07
CA ILE A 50 6.13 -5.57 2.88
C ILE A 50 4.72 -5.62 2.27
N LEU A 51 4.57 -5.07 1.07
CA LEU A 51 3.30 -4.99 0.34
C LEU A 51 3.04 -6.27 -0.47
N VAL A 52 2.03 -7.02 -0.06
CA VAL A 52 1.45 -8.15 -0.80
C VAL A 52 0.25 -7.66 -1.60
N GLN A 53 0.49 -7.26 -2.85
CA GLN A 53 -0.55 -6.74 -3.73
C GLN A 53 -1.08 -7.83 -4.67
N PHE A 54 -2.38 -8.12 -4.61
CA PHE A 54 -3.02 -9.10 -5.48
C PHE A 54 -3.63 -8.45 -6.74
N PRO A 55 -3.69 -9.18 -7.88
CA PRO A 55 -4.37 -8.69 -9.07
C PRO A 55 -5.89 -8.81 -8.93
N PHE A 56 -6.63 -8.09 -9.78
CA PHE A 56 -8.10 -8.19 -9.88
C PHE A 56 -8.61 -9.63 -10.09
N SER A 57 -7.82 -10.49 -10.73
CA SER A 57 -8.16 -11.91 -10.94
C SER A 57 -8.12 -12.78 -9.67
N PHE A 58 -7.72 -12.24 -8.52
CA PHE A 58 -7.70 -12.95 -7.25
C PHE A 58 -8.97 -12.63 -6.46
N LYS A 59 -9.91 -13.57 -6.50
CA LYS A 59 -11.14 -13.56 -5.71
C LYS A 59 -10.88 -14.07 -4.30
N GLU A 60 -11.86 -13.91 -3.43
CA GLU A 60 -11.90 -14.38 -2.07
C GLU A 60 -11.66 -15.89 -1.99
N ASP A 61 -10.58 -16.25 -1.30
CA ASP A 61 -10.23 -17.61 -0.95
C ASP A 61 -9.49 -17.55 0.39
N TYR A 62 -10.28 -17.59 1.47
CA TYR A 62 -9.78 -17.39 2.83
C TYR A 62 -8.82 -18.51 3.25
N GLN A 63 -9.07 -19.75 2.82
CA GLN A 63 -8.22 -20.89 3.17
C GLN A 63 -6.85 -20.78 2.50
N LEU A 64 -6.82 -20.45 1.21
CA LEU A 64 -5.56 -20.26 0.48
C LEU A 64 -4.78 -19.07 1.03
N LEU A 65 -5.45 -17.96 1.33
CA LEU A 65 -4.81 -16.77 1.90
C LEU A 65 -4.25 -17.05 3.30
N GLU A 66 -5.00 -17.75 4.13
CA GLU A 66 -4.55 -18.14 5.48
C GLU A 66 -3.35 -19.08 5.42
N THR A 67 -3.36 -20.06 4.51
CA THR A 67 -2.22 -20.96 4.29
C THR A 67 -0.96 -20.16 3.93
N PHE A 68 -1.08 -19.17 3.04
CA PHE A 68 0.04 -18.28 2.73
C PHE A 68 0.55 -17.49 3.94
N PHE A 69 -0.34 -16.97 4.79
CA PHE A 69 0.07 -16.25 5.99
C PHE A 69 0.85 -17.14 6.96
N THR A 70 0.53 -18.43 7.06
CA THR A 70 1.31 -19.37 7.88
C THR A 70 2.74 -19.60 7.38
N CYS A 71 3.02 -19.32 6.10
CA CYS A 71 4.36 -19.42 5.52
C CYS A 71 5.19 -18.14 5.66
N LEU A 72 4.61 -17.03 6.12
CA LEU A 72 5.32 -15.76 6.25
C LEU A 72 6.12 -15.68 7.56
N PRO A 73 7.40 -15.26 7.52
CA PRO A 73 8.15 -14.98 8.74
C PRO A 73 7.49 -13.88 9.58
N THR A 74 7.10 -14.21 10.81
CA THR A 74 6.27 -13.33 11.67
C THR A 74 6.96 -12.07 12.18
N LYS A 75 8.30 -11.98 12.04
CA LYS A 75 9.08 -10.82 12.50
C LYS A 75 8.91 -9.56 11.65
N TYR A 76 8.32 -9.66 10.46
CA TYR A 76 8.18 -8.54 9.52
C TYR A 76 6.76 -7.97 9.50
N SER A 77 6.67 -6.69 9.14
CA SER A 77 5.39 -6.00 8.94
C SER A 77 4.88 -6.24 7.52
N TYR A 78 3.71 -6.87 7.37
CA TYR A 78 3.07 -7.11 6.08
C TYR A 78 1.80 -6.29 5.91
N THR A 79 1.52 -5.89 4.67
CA THR A 79 0.23 -5.34 4.29
C THR A 79 -0.31 -6.05 3.05
N VAL A 80 -1.61 -6.28 3.01
CA VAL A 80 -2.28 -6.93 1.89
C VAL A 80 -3.18 -5.94 1.17
N GLU A 81 -3.02 -5.88 -0.15
CA GLU A 81 -3.84 -5.06 -1.02
C GLU A 81 -4.68 -5.93 -1.95
N PHE A 82 -5.99 -5.95 -1.67
CA PHE A 82 -6.99 -6.58 -2.51
C PHE A 82 -7.45 -5.63 -3.62
N ARG A 83 -7.89 -6.23 -4.73
CA ARG A 83 -8.41 -5.51 -5.91
C ARG A 83 -9.79 -5.98 -6.35
N HIS A 84 -10.22 -7.15 -5.88
CA HIS A 84 -11.49 -7.73 -6.26
C HIS A 84 -12.53 -7.45 -5.16
N PRO A 85 -13.75 -6.96 -5.50
CA PRO A 85 -14.78 -6.57 -4.52
C PRO A 85 -15.18 -7.64 -3.53
N SER A 86 -15.07 -8.90 -3.91
CA SER A 86 -15.51 -10.01 -3.07
C SER A 86 -14.75 -10.19 -1.76
N TRP A 87 -13.55 -9.59 -1.63
CA TRP A 87 -12.86 -9.48 -0.33
C TRP A 87 -13.55 -8.53 0.65
N LEU A 88 -14.50 -7.71 0.20
CA LEU A 88 -15.27 -6.79 1.04
C LEU A 88 -16.75 -7.17 1.15
N GLU A 89 -17.21 -8.22 0.45
CA GLU A 89 -18.58 -8.74 0.60
C GLU A 89 -18.82 -9.25 2.03
N ASP A 90 -17.81 -9.87 2.65
CA ASP A 90 -17.75 -10.16 4.08
C ASP A 90 -16.52 -9.46 4.69
N GLN A 91 -16.64 -8.14 4.86
CA GLN A 91 -15.57 -7.32 5.43
C GLN A 91 -15.10 -7.84 6.78
N GLY A 92 -16.03 -8.25 7.67
CA GLY A 92 -15.69 -8.74 9.00
C GLY A 92 -14.80 -9.98 8.97
N LYS A 93 -15.06 -10.92 8.05
CA LYS A 93 -14.21 -12.10 7.86
C LYS A 93 -12.83 -11.76 7.30
N THR A 94 -12.76 -10.87 6.31
CA THR A 94 -11.49 -10.42 5.75
C THR A 94 -10.63 -9.71 6.80
N MET A 95 -11.20 -8.75 7.52
CA MET A 95 -10.47 -7.98 8.52
C MET A 95 -10.11 -8.85 9.72
N GLY A 96 -11.00 -9.75 10.15
CA GLY A 96 -10.71 -10.73 11.20
C GLY A 96 -9.55 -11.66 10.85
N LEU A 97 -9.47 -12.13 9.61
CA LEU A 97 -8.34 -12.96 9.15
C LEU A 97 -7.03 -12.15 9.14
N LEU A 98 -7.05 -10.91 8.65
CA LEU A 98 -5.87 -10.05 8.66
C LEU A 98 -5.38 -9.74 10.10
N SER A 99 -6.31 -9.40 11.00
CA SER A 99 -6.05 -9.12 12.41
C SER A 99 -5.47 -10.33 13.13
N LYS A 100 -5.96 -11.55 12.84
CA LYS A 100 -5.43 -12.79 13.41
C LYS A 100 -3.92 -12.96 13.18
N TYR A 101 -3.41 -12.49 12.05
CA TYR A 101 -1.99 -12.61 11.69
C TYR A 101 -1.21 -11.29 11.83
N ASN A 102 -1.81 -10.23 12.41
CA ASN A 102 -1.23 -8.88 12.50
C ASN A 102 -0.75 -8.35 11.13
N ILE A 103 -1.58 -8.51 10.10
CA ILE A 103 -1.29 -8.04 8.73
C ILE A 103 -2.17 -6.82 8.45
N ALA A 104 -1.57 -5.72 7.99
CA ALA A 104 -2.32 -4.49 7.72
C ALA A 104 -3.18 -4.63 6.45
N TYR A 105 -4.46 -4.29 6.54
CA TYR A 105 -5.27 -4.02 5.37
C TYR A 105 -4.73 -2.78 4.67
N CYS A 106 -4.44 -2.90 3.37
CA CYS A 106 -4.08 -1.75 2.57
C CYS A 106 -5.35 -0.98 2.21
N VAL A 107 -5.55 0.18 2.81
CA VAL A 107 -6.61 1.13 2.43
C VAL A 107 -6.29 1.69 1.05
N VAL A 108 -7.20 1.53 0.10
CA VAL A 108 -6.96 1.94 -1.28
C VAL A 108 -7.90 3.08 -1.67
N SER A 109 -7.34 4.14 -2.26
CA SER A 109 -8.10 5.08 -3.06
C SER A 109 -8.09 4.63 -4.52
N GLU A 110 -9.20 4.03 -4.94
CA GLU A 110 -9.46 3.67 -6.34
C GLU A 110 -10.96 3.75 -6.67
N LYS A 111 -11.32 3.47 -7.92
CA LYS A 111 -12.72 3.60 -8.37
C LYS A 111 -13.63 2.43 -7.99
N ILE A 112 -13.06 1.22 -7.83
CA ILE A 112 -13.84 -0.02 -7.69
C ILE A 112 -14.16 -0.32 -6.24
N LEU A 113 -13.16 -0.23 -5.37
CA LEU A 113 -13.30 -0.55 -3.95
C LEU A 113 -13.53 0.72 -3.13
N PRO A 114 -14.41 0.69 -2.12
CA PRO A 114 -14.50 1.78 -1.16
C PRO A 114 -13.21 1.87 -0.33
N PRO A 115 -12.82 3.09 0.12
CA PRO A 115 -11.65 3.29 0.95
C PRO A 115 -11.94 2.88 2.41
N VAL A 116 -12.09 1.59 2.66
CA VAL A 116 -12.32 1.05 4.02
C VAL A 116 -11.07 1.26 4.87
N ALA A 117 -11.17 2.08 5.91
CA ALA A 117 -10.09 2.39 6.83
C ALA A 117 -10.31 1.63 8.15
N GLU A 118 -9.78 0.41 8.24
CA GLU A 118 -9.85 -0.44 9.42
C GLU A 118 -8.44 -0.87 9.84
N ILE A 119 -8.18 -0.85 11.16
CA ILE A 119 -6.88 -1.20 11.72
C ILE A 119 -6.87 -2.71 11.98
N THR A 120 -6.07 -3.44 11.22
CA THR A 120 -5.90 -4.90 11.35
C THR A 120 -4.49 -5.30 11.78
N SER A 121 -3.64 -4.33 12.12
CA SER A 121 -2.28 -4.59 12.61
C SER A 121 -1.78 -3.42 13.46
N ASN A 122 -0.58 -3.53 13.99
CA ASN A 122 0.12 -2.45 14.70
C ASN A 122 0.53 -1.24 13.81
N PHE A 123 0.18 -1.24 12.54
CA PHE A 123 0.30 -0.09 11.63
C PHE A 123 -0.86 -0.04 10.63
N ALA A 124 -1.08 1.13 10.03
CA ALA A 124 -2.01 1.30 8.91
C ALA A 124 -1.25 1.59 7.62
N TYR A 125 -1.81 1.17 6.48
CA TYR A 125 -1.18 1.35 5.17
C TYR A 125 -2.20 1.88 4.16
N ILE A 126 -1.86 2.98 3.48
CA ILE A 126 -2.74 3.65 2.53
C ILE A 126 -2.05 3.78 1.17
N ARG A 127 -2.77 3.48 0.10
CA ARG A 127 -2.32 3.70 -1.28
C ARG A 127 -3.32 4.51 -2.09
N TRP A 128 -2.86 5.63 -2.64
CA TRP A 128 -3.65 6.47 -3.53
C TRP A 128 -3.31 6.18 -5.00
N HIS A 129 -4.21 5.51 -5.73
CA HIS A 129 -4.00 5.19 -7.16
C HIS A 129 -4.55 6.24 -8.10
N GLY A 130 -5.52 7.03 -7.65
CA GLY A 130 -6.37 7.87 -8.48
C GLY A 130 -7.78 7.29 -8.64
N LEU A 131 -8.71 8.12 -9.08
CA LEU A 131 -10.13 7.75 -9.26
C LEU A 131 -10.51 7.56 -10.73
N ASN A 132 -9.53 7.51 -11.63
CA ASN A 132 -9.80 7.27 -13.05
C ASN A 132 -10.42 5.91 -13.28
N ALA A 133 -11.41 5.88 -14.18
CA ALA A 133 -11.88 4.65 -14.77
C ALA A 133 -11.01 4.31 -15.98
N PRO A 134 -10.70 3.04 -16.25
CA PRO A 134 -10.04 2.67 -17.49
C PRO A 134 -10.92 3.09 -18.68
N LYS A 135 -10.39 3.96 -19.55
CA LYS A 135 -10.82 4.06 -20.95
C LYS A 135 -9.72 3.43 -21.78
N ASP A 136 -9.91 2.17 -22.18
CA ASP A 136 -9.09 1.37 -23.11
C ASP A 136 -7.57 1.20 -22.82
N GLN A 137 -7.00 1.95 -21.87
CA GLN A 137 -5.59 2.00 -21.55
C GLN A 137 -5.38 1.87 -20.04
N LYS A 138 -4.92 0.69 -19.61
CA LYS A 138 -4.69 0.36 -18.20
C LYS A 138 -3.70 1.27 -17.48
N TYR A 139 -2.79 1.95 -18.18
CA TYR A 139 -1.81 2.85 -17.54
C TYR A 139 -2.41 4.20 -17.14
N LEU A 140 -3.48 4.64 -17.80
CA LEU A 140 -4.15 5.92 -17.50
C LEU A 140 -4.91 5.90 -16.18
N ILE A 141 -5.12 4.71 -15.58
CA ILE A 141 -5.75 4.61 -14.25
C ILE A 141 -4.96 5.37 -13.17
N TYR A 142 -3.65 5.53 -13.39
CA TYR A 142 -2.76 6.25 -12.47
C TYR A 142 -2.54 7.72 -12.85
N ASP A 143 -2.94 8.18 -14.04
CA ASP A 143 -2.79 9.58 -14.46
C ASP A 143 -3.89 10.45 -13.85
N TYR A 144 -3.76 10.68 -12.54
CA TYR A 144 -4.77 11.33 -11.74
C TYR A 144 -4.14 12.36 -10.83
N LEU A 145 -4.59 13.61 -10.91
CA LEU A 145 -4.24 14.63 -9.95
C LEU A 145 -5.41 14.81 -9.00
N TYR A 146 -5.23 14.44 -7.72
CA TYR A 146 -6.25 14.70 -6.71
C TYR A 146 -6.44 16.21 -6.52
N SER A 147 -7.69 16.65 -6.44
CA SER A 147 -8.01 18.01 -6.04
C SER A 147 -7.77 18.22 -4.54
N GLU A 148 -7.65 19.49 -4.10
CA GLU A 148 -7.53 19.78 -2.67
C GLU A 148 -8.75 19.28 -1.89
N GLU A 149 -9.95 19.41 -2.44
CA GLU A 149 -11.18 18.92 -1.81
C GLU A 149 -11.14 17.40 -1.59
N GLN A 150 -10.69 16.65 -2.59
CA GLN A 150 -10.55 15.20 -2.48
C GLN A 150 -9.49 14.82 -1.45
N LEU A 151 -8.36 15.53 -1.40
CA LEU A 151 -7.33 15.30 -0.40
C LEU A 151 -7.82 15.65 1.02
N ARG A 152 -8.63 16.70 1.18
CA ARG A 152 -9.21 17.08 2.47
C ARG A 152 -10.11 15.99 3.05
N GLN A 153 -10.79 15.22 2.21
CA GLN A 153 -11.58 14.05 2.67
C GLN A 153 -10.72 12.96 3.29
N TRP A 154 -9.43 12.87 2.93
CA TRP A 154 -8.49 11.90 3.51
C TRP A 154 -7.87 12.35 4.81
N VAL A 155 -7.86 13.66 5.12
CA VAL A 155 -7.28 14.20 6.35
C VAL A 155 -7.85 13.53 7.61
N PRO A 156 -9.18 13.53 7.86
CA PRO A 156 -9.73 12.90 9.05
C PRO A 156 -9.48 11.38 9.08
N ILE A 157 -9.46 10.71 7.91
CA ILE A 157 -9.15 9.27 7.84
C ILE A 157 -7.73 9.00 8.33
N VAL A 158 -6.75 9.79 7.85
CA VAL A 158 -5.35 9.65 8.23
C VAL A 158 -5.15 10.02 9.70
N GLU A 159 -5.78 11.09 10.18
CA GLU A 159 -5.69 11.53 11.58
C GLU A 159 -6.25 10.46 12.53
N ASN A 160 -7.46 9.94 12.28
CA ASN A 160 -8.06 8.89 13.10
C ASN A 160 -7.19 7.63 13.15
N LEU A 161 -6.62 7.20 12.01
CA LEU A 161 -5.69 6.05 12.00
C LEU A 161 -4.41 6.36 12.79
N ALA A 162 -3.91 7.60 12.70
CA ALA A 162 -2.69 8.04 13.35
C ALA A 162 -2.82 8.24 14.87
N GLU A 163 -4.04 8.37 15.39
CA GLU A 163 -4.31 8.37 16.84
C GLU A 163 -3.97 7.01 17.48
N GLU A 164 -4.16 5.91 16.74
CA GLU A 164 -3.95 4.56 17.26
C GLU A 164 -2.64 3.92 16.81
N VAL A 165 -2.27 4.08 15.54
CA VAL A 165 -1.16 3.34 14.94
C VAL A 165 -0.33 4.19 13.98
N LYS A 166 0.90 3.75 13.70
CA LYS A 166 1.73 4.40 12.69
C LYS A 166 1.10 4.23 11.31
N VAL A 167 0.95 5.33 10.56
CA VAL A 167 0.39 5.32 9.20
C VAL A 167 1.49 5.41 8.14
N PHE A 168 1.45 4.51 7.17
CA PHE A 168 2.27 4.57 5.97
C PHE A 168 1.40 4.91 4.75
N GLY A 169 1.61 6.08 4.15
CA GLY A 169 0.85 6.55 2.99
C GLY A 169 1.68 6.67 1.72
N TYR A 170 1.19 6.11 0.60
CA TYR A 170 1.89 6.12 -0.69
C TYR A 170 1.00 6.59 -1.83
N PHE A 171 1.41 7.65 -2.52
CA PHE A 171 0.81 8.07 -3.78
C PHE A 171 1.41 7.27 -4.93
N ASN A 172 0.55 6.65 -5.73
CA ASN A 172 0.88 5.78 -6.85
C ASN A 172 0.30 6.32 -8.17
N ASN A 173 -0.12 7.59 -8.18
CA ASN A 173 -0.54 8.38 -9.33
C ASN A 173 0.66 9.11 -9.97
N HIS A 174 1.63 8.33 -10.43
CA HIS A 174 2.96 8.84 -10.84
C HIS A 174 3.03 9.70 -12.12
N PRO A 175 2.16 9.54 -13.13
CA PRO A 175 2.25 10.31 -14.36
C PRO A 175 2.38 11.81 -14.11
N ASN A 176 3.17 12.49 -14.95
CA ASN A 176 3.37 13.93 -14.90
C ASN A 176 3.87 14.50 -13.54
N GLY A 177 4.41 13.65 -12.65
CA GLY A 177 4.88 14.08 -11.33
C GLY A 177 3.75 14.43 -10.35
N GLN A 178 2.53 13.95 -10.58
CA GLN A 178 1.36 14.23 -9.74
C GLN A 178 1.49 13.65 -8.32
N ALA A 179 2.04 12.44 -8.17
CA ALA A 179 2.20 11.79 -6.86
C ALA A 179 3.03 12.62 -5.85
N PRO A 180 4.23 13.12 -6.17
CA PRO A 180 4.97 14.02 -5.27
C PRO A 180 4.22 15.31 -4.90
N ALA A 181 3.48 15.89 -5.85
CA ALA A 181 2.66 17.08 -5.63
C ALA A 181 1.54 16.79 -4.61
N ASN A 182 0.72 15.77 -4.84
CA ASN A 182 -0.36 15.41 -3.92
C ASN A 182 0.17 14.95 -2.55
N CYS A 183 1.32 14.26 -2.50
CA CYS A 183 1.98 13.91 -1.24
C CYS A 183 2.32 15.16 -0.41
N ASN A 184 2.80 16.23 -1.04
CA ASN A 184 3.10 17.46 -0.33
C ASN A 184 1.86 18.25 0.06
N GLN A 185 0.81 18.25 -0.77
CA GLN A 185 -0.47 18.87 -0.42
C GLN A 185 -1.09 18.21 0.82
N ILE A 186 -1.20 16.88 0.87
CA ILE A 186 -1.79 16.22 2.05
C ILE A 186 -0.88 16.38 3.28
N LYS A 187 0.44 16.35 3.12
CA LYS A 187 1.37 16.64 4.22
C LYS A 187 1.16 18.04 4.79
N LYS A 188 0.96 19.06 3.93
CA LYS A 188 0.65 20.41 4.36
C LYS A 188 -0.68 20.46 5.14
N MET A 189 -1.69 19.76 4.66
CA MET A 189 -3.00 19.68 5.34
C MET A 189 -2.90 19.00 6.71
N LEU A 190 -2.03 17.98 6.84
CA LEU A 190 -1.73 17.26 8.09
C LEU A 190 -0.70 17.99 8.99
N GLY A 191 -0.26 19.21 8.63
CA GLY A 191 0.76 19.94 9.40
C GLY A 191 2.19 19.35 9.36
N LEU A 192 2.46 18.42 8.44
CA LEU A 192 3.76 17.75 8.29
C LEU A 192 4.74 18.57 7.44
N LYS A 193 6.04 18.42 7.71
CA LYS A 193 7.11 19.09 6.95
C LYS A 193 7.09 18.70 5.47
N VAL A 194 6.84 19.66 4.60
CA VAL A 194 6.84 19.53 3.14
C VAL A 194 8.27 19.62 2.59
N LYS A 195 8.60 18.81 1.58
CA LYS A 195 9.89 18.89 0.89
C LYS A 195 9.73 19.75 -0.35
N LYS A 196 10.42 20.88 -0.42
CA LYS A 196 10.40 21.77 -1.60
C LYS A 196 10.99 21.05 -2.83
N PRO A 197 10.50 21.32 -4.05
CA PRO A 197 11.11 20.82 -5.27
C PRO A 197 12.56 21.34 -5.37
N ARG A 198 13.45 20.58 -6.01
CA ARG A 198 14.78 21.08 -6.35
C ARG A 198 14.67 22.02 -7.57
N ALA A 199 15.58 22.98 -7.68
CA ALA A 199 15.68 23.85 -8.85
C ALA A 199 15.76 23.01 -10.14
N GLY A 200 14.85 23.26 -11.09
CA GLY A 200 14.66 22.46 -12.31
C GLY A 200 13.35 21.64 -12.35
N GLN A 201 12.64 21.50 -11.22
CA GLN A 201 11.30 20.89 -11.16
C GLN A 201 10.18 21.94 -11.32
N GLN A 202 10.43 23.00 -12.10
CA GLN A 202 9.60 24.23 -12.18
C GLN A 202 8.15 23.97 -12.61
N SER A 203 7.86 22.90 -13.37
CA SER A 203 6.48 22.57 -13.78
C SER A 203 5.57 22.12 -12.62
N LEU A 204 6.14 21.89 -11.43
CA LEU A 204 5.42 21.46 -10.24
C LEU A 204 5.24 22.57 -9.19
N GLU A 205 5.83 23.77 -9.36
CA GLU A 205 5.74 24.85 -8.37
C GLU A 205 4.31 25.23 -7.98
N LYS A 206 3.35 25.11 -8.91
CA LYS A 206 1.92 25.36 -8.66
C LYS A 206 1.27 24.39 -7.66
N PHE A 207 1.95 23.33 -7.24
CA PHE A 207 1.42 22.29 -6.34
C PHE A 207 2.14 22.19 -4.98
N PHE A 208 3.09 23.08 -4.69
CA PHE A 208 3.92 23.08 -3.49
C PHE A 208 3.74 24.41 -2.75
#